data_AF-A0A8H5PSW7-F1
#
_entry.id   AF-A0A8H5PSW7-F1
#
_cell.length_a   1.000
_cell.length_b   1.000
_cell.length_c   1.000
_cell.angle_alpha   90.00
_cell.angle_beta   90.00
_cell.angle_gamma   90.00
#
_symmetry.space_group_name_H-M   'P 1'
#
loop_
_entity.id
_entity.type
_entity.pdbx_description
1 polymer ?
#
loop_
_entity_poly.entity_id
_entity_poly.type
_entity_poly.pdbx_seq_one_letter_code
_entity_poly.pdbx_strand_id
1 'polypeptide(L)'
;MSDISEMIEFLWRPPRINTGPIVKHLVNDRKAPANFQYYRNWGFTVYRTFYGPGSDTHWDTLIDAITRQTLLALGYHEDDRMFNEDIKRNRRKYNDKSEYLEDIDRLKKLFRLTTRENALLLDGLDITQIQEICRKELPPARENIEVAKHCFALVADERVLKDVARGVFVITAVDYDEHEDRFCPEWVRMSTGDILNLWESLFFESSGFRTIHCAMGWELSKRDLDTYVWKGLECLEPLGDCSEAQTAIPGWDPKFTRFRPYEMIDMLWQPPSTRQGRIIRKAKVDRTLPENSKYYAHWGYTIYRTHYSLESDKQWDTLLDALKRQTMLAVGYYQDMPFEDELMHQQAGFLPKTWYYESQEQYSDDIKRIKDLFRLDIREDPSLDGLGVHEIREMCLRDRPETQQAMAGHRFKFVLIVDKAVFEAIERGEFVVKAVSYDWEDGWNNWGWMRIPTGYLLALWHSLMRRDGKYHTVLSFDGPEEDLEEYIWPGAWDTDPTSECSEIRECIHYTNQKYTGNDT
;
A
#
# COMPACT_ATOMS: atom_id res chain seq x y z
N MET A 1 -0.86 7.61 19.90
CA MET A 1 0.08 7.83 18.79
C MET A 1 1.18 8.74 19.28
N SER A 2 2.41 8.44 18.87
CA SER A 2 3.56 9.23 19.24
C SER A 2 3.65 10.42 18.32
N ASP A 3 3.90 11.58 18.91
CA ASP A 3 3.90 12.82 18.16
C ASP A 3 5.24 12.97 17.40
N ILE A 4 5.25 13.50 16.17
CA ILE A 4 6.48 13.71 15.38
C ILE A 4 7.52 14.49 16.18
N SER A 5 7.06 15.46 16.96
CA SER A 5 7.95 16.23 17.83
C SER A 5 8.66 15.39 18.90
N GLU A 6 8.03 14.32 19.41
CA GLU A 6 8.66 13.39 20.36
C GLU A 6 9.70 12.51 19.67
N MET A 7 9.36 11.97 18.49
CA MET A 7 10.28 11.13 17.72
C MET A 7 11.54 11.90 17.33
N ILE A 8 11.38 13.11 16.81
CA ILE A 8 12.51 13.96 16.41
C ILE A 8 13.36 14.37 17.61
N GLU A 9 12.75 14.70 18.75
CA GLU A 9 13.49 15.01 19.97
C GLU A 9 14.28 13.81 20.49
N PHE A 10 13.73 12.60 20.34
CA PHE A 10 14.42 11.38 20.75
C PHE A 10 15.67 11.10 19.91
N LEU A 11 15.60 11.35 18.60
CA LEU A 11 16.74 11.20 17.69
C LEU A 11 17.78 12.31 17.82
N TRP A 12 17.41 13.43 18.44
CA TRP A 12 18.30 14.57 18.66
C TRP A 12 19.24 14.34 19.86
N ARG A 13 20.54 14.16 19.59
CA ARG A 13 21.58 13.88 20.62
C ARG A 13 22.72 14.89 20.58
N PRO A 14 22.48 16.17 20.94
CA PRO A 14 23.52 17.19 20.95
C PRO A 14 24.55 16.93 22.06
N PRO A 15 25.78 17.48 21.95
CA PRO A 15 26.78 17.40 23.00
C PRO A 15 26.26 18.03 24.29
N ARG A 16 26.45 17.37 25.44
CA ARG A 16 26.15 17.97 26.75
C ARG A 16 27.22 19.01 27.09
N ILE A 17 26.93 20.29 26.85
CA ILE A 17 27.87 21.37 27.14
C ILE A 17 27.63 21.92 28.55
N ASN A 18 28.56 21.67 29.47
CA ASN A 18 28.65 22.31 30.79
C ASN A 18 29.35 23.68 30.69
N THR A 19 28.78 24.64 29.96
CA THR A 19 29.27 26.03 29.97
C THR A 19 28.13 27.01 30.21
N GLY A 20 28.42 28.08 30.95
CA GLY A 20 27.49 29.05 31.52
C GLY A 20 26.54 29.79 30.54
N PRO A 21 25.82 30.83 31.03
CA PRO A 21 24.48 31.19 30.53
C PRO A 21 24.38 31.67 29.07
N ILE A 22 25.47 32.07 28.43
CA ILE A 22 25.43 32.90 27.20
C ILE A 22 25.66 32.09 25.91
N VAL A 23 26.21 30.87 25.99
CA VAL A 23 26.52 30.02 24.79
C VAL A 23 25.43 28.98 24.50
N LYS A 24 24.35 28.91 25.31
CA LYS A 24 23.31 27.88 25.19
C LYS A 24 22.49 27.93 23.90
N HIS A 25 22.43 29.05 23.19
CA HIS A 25 21.50 29.20 22.05
C HIS A 25 22.07 28.80 20.69
N LEU A 26 23.37 28.93 20.43
CA LEU A 26 23.92 28.69 19.09
C LEU A 26 24.16 27.21 18.77
N VAL A 27 24.47 26.37 19.78
CA VAL A 27 24.80 24.94 19.59
C VAL A 27 23.57 24.03 19.79
N ASN A 28 22.46 24.57 20.30
CA ASN A 28 21.25 23.79 20.61
C ASN A 28 20.10 24.00 19.62
N ASP A 29 20.27 24.84 18.59
CA ASP A 29 19.26 24.91 17.53
C ASP A 29 19.37 23.68 16.63
N ARG A 30 18.42 22.75 16.81
CA ARG A 30 18.32 21.51 16.04
C ARG A 30 18.00 21.74 14.56
N LYS A 31 17.52 22.92 14.19
CA LYS A 31 17.15 23.28 12.82
C LYS A 31 18.32 23.78 11.99
N ALA A 32 19.41 24.20 12.64
CA ALA A 32 20.59 24.68 11.93
C ALA A 32 21.27 23.52 11.18
N PRO A 33 21.50 23.62 9.85
CA PRO A 33 22.10 22.53 9.07
C PRO A 33 23.46 22.06 9.61
N ALA A 34 24.26 22.98 10.17
CA ALA A 34 25.54 22.66 10.79
C ALA A 34 25.43 21.68 11.97
N ASN A 35 24.26 21.56 12.58
CA ASN A 35 24.03 20.70 13.73
C ASN A 35 23.36 19.36 13.36
N PHE A 36 23.06 19.11 12.07
CA PHE A 36 22.38 17.87 11.65
C PHE A 36 23.18 16.61 11.94
N GLN A 37 24.50 16.72 12.09
CA GLN A 37 25.37 15.62 12.52
C GLN A 37 25.03 15.05 13.92
N TYR A 38 24.23 15.75 14.73
CA TYR A 38 23.81 15.28 16.05
C TYR A 38 22.50 14.48 16.04
N TYR A 39 21.86 14.34 14.89
CA TYR A 39 20.75 13.41 14.72
C TYR A 39 21.27 11.97 14.59
N ARG A 40 20.61 11.05 15.27
CA ARG A 40 20.87 9.61 15.13
C ARG A 40 19.94 9.00 14.07
N ASN A 41 20.46 7.99 13.37
CA ASN A 41 19.62 7.18 12.50
C ASN A 41 18.66 6.32 13.33
N TRP A 42 17.53 5.97 12.75
CA TRP A 42 16.54 5.05 13.32
C TRP A 42 16.15 4.00 12.28
N GLY A 43 15.39 3.00 12.68
CA GLY A 43 15.00 1.86 11.86
C GLY A 43 15.43 0.54 12.50
N PHE A 44 15.58 -0.52 11.72
CA PHE A 44 15.66 -1.87 12.28
C PHE A 44 16.82 -2.68 11.71
N THR A 45 17.30 -3.63 12.50
CA THR A 45 18.21 -4.67 11.99
C THR A 45 17.36 -5.83 11.50
N VAL A 46 17.61 -6.29 10.27
CA VAL A 46 16.87 -7.37 9.63
C VAL A 46 17.81 -8.53 9.34
N TYR A 47 17.52 -9.70 9.91
CA TYR A 47 18.29 -10.93 9.74
C TYR A 47 17.59 -11.85 8.74
N ARG A 48 18.34 -12.30 7.73
CA ARG A 48 17.89 -13.35 6.81
C ARG A 48 18.43 -14.70 7.26
N THR A 49 17.53 -15.65 7.51
CA THR A 49 17.91 -17.01 7.95
C THR A 49 17.60 -18.11 6.94
N PHE A 50 17.02 -17.77 5.78
CA PHE A 50 16.72 -18.73 4.73
C PHE A 50 17.35 -18.36 3.38
N TYR A 51 18.03 -19.33 2.77
CA TYR A 51 18.79 -19.17 1.52
C TYR A 51 18.42 -20.21 0.44
N GLY A 52 17.15 -20.61 0.37
CA GLY A 52 16.65 -21.54 -0.66
C GLY A 52 16.49 -20.92 -2.06
N PRO A 53 16.11 -21.73 -3.08
CA PRO A 53 15.91 -21.24 -4.44
C PRO A 53 14.88 -20.10 -4.52
N GLY A 54 15.23 -19.01 -5.21
CA GLY A 54 14.36 -17.82 -5.36
C GLY A 54 14.31 -16.90 -4.13
N SER A 55 14.93 -17.29 -3.01
CA SER A 55 14.88 -16.50 -1.77
C SER A 55 15.58 -15.15 -1.88
N ASP A 56 16.55 -14.97 -2.78
CA ASP A 56 17.20 -13.67 -3.03
C ASP A 56 16.20 -12.63 -3.55
N THR A 57 15.39 -12.99 -4.55
CA THR A 57 14.36 -12.09 -5.08
C THR A 57 13.32 -11.73 -4.03
N HIS A 58 12.90 -12.70 -3.22
CA HIS A 58 11.93 -12.47 -2.16
C HIS A 58 12.51 -11.64 -1.01
N TRP A 59 13.80 -11.79 -0.71
CA TRP A 59 14.53 -10.96 0.23
C TRP A 59 14.60 -9.51 -0.24
N ASP A 60 15.03 -9.27 -1.47
CA ASP A 60 15.09 -7.92 -2.04
C ASP A 60 13.70 -7.25 -2.04
N THR A 61 12.66 -8.03 -2.38
CA THR A 61 11.27 -7.58 -2.36
C THR A 61 10.81 -7.22 -0.94
N LEU A 62 11.20 -8.00 0.07
CA LEU A 62 10.87 -7.73 1.47
C LEU A 62 11.54 -6.45 1.98
N ILE A 63 12.84 -6.26 1.71
CA ILE A 63 13.59 -5.07 2.13
C ILE A 63 13.03 -3.80 1.46
N ASP A 64 12.71 -3.89 0.17
CA ASP A 64 12.05 -2.83 -0.57
C ASP A 64 10.66 -2.51 0.02
N ALA A 65 9.86 -3.54 0.32
CA ALA A 65 8.54 -3.37 0.93
C ALA A 65 8.62 -2.68 2.30
N ILE A 66 9.43 -3.20 3.23
CA ILE A 66 9.61 -2.59 4.56
C ILE A 66 10.00 -1.12 4.43
N THR A 67 10.97 -0.83 3.55
CA THR A 67 11.46 0.53 3.36
C THR A 67 10.37 1.45 2.85
N ARG A 68 9.70 1.07 1.76
CA ARG A 68 8.64 1.89 1.16
C ARG A 68 7.48 2.09 2.13
N GLN A 69 6.97 1.01 2.69
CA GLN A 69 5.82 1.03 3.60
C GLN A 69 6.10 1.89 4.83
N THR A 70 7.28 1.79 5.44
CA THR A 70 7.66 2.64 6.58
C THR A 70 7.72 4.12 6.18
N LEU A 71 8.31 4.45 5.03
CA LEU A 71 8.42 5.83 4.55
C LEU A 71 7.05 6.44 4.20
N LEU A 72 6.15 5.60 3.69
CA LEU A 72 4.79 5.99 3.34
C LEU A 72 3.91 6.14 4.60
N ALA A 73 4.10 5.27 5.59
CA ALA A 73 3.46 5.35 6.91
C ALA A 73 3.79 6.68 7.61
N LEU A 74 5.04 7.13 7.54
CA LEU A 74 5.45 8.45 8.07
C LEU A 74 4.68 9.60 7.41
N GLY A 75 4.22 9.39 6.19
CA GLY A 75 3.40 10.35 5.49
C GLY A 75 1.99 10.51 6.06
N TYR A 76 1.48 9.54 6.83
CA TYR A 76 0.24 9.71 7.61
C TYR A 76 0.30 10.97 8.48
N HIS A 77 1.47 11.26 9.04
CA HIS A 77 1.69 12.43 9.87
C HIS A 77 1.65 13.74 9.07
N GLU A 78 1.69 13.75 7.74
CA GLU A 78 1.60 14.99 6.94
C GLU A 78 0.19 15.62 6.97
N ASP A 79 -0.81 14.87 7.45
CA ASP A 79 -2.20 15.30 7.54
C ASP A 79 -2.41 16.48 8.52
N ASP A 80 -3.35 17.36 8.19
CA ASP A 80 -3.67 18.54 9.01
C ASP A 80 -4.21 18.16 10.40
N ARG A 81 -4.97 17.07 10.52
CA ARG A 81 -5.44 16.56 11.82
C ARG A 81 -4.26 16.16 12.69
N MET A 82 -3.31 15.41 12.14
CA MET A 82 -2.12 14.94 12.88
C MET A 82 -1.23 16.11 13.33
N PHE A 83 -0.97 17.05 12.44
CA PHE A 83 -0.28 18.29 12.78
C PHE A 83 -0.96 19.06 13.93
N ASN A 84 -2.29 19.20 13.86
CA ASN A 84 -3.06 19.90 14.89
C ASN A 84 -3.07 19.15 16.23
N GLU A 85 -3.09 17.82 16.22
CA GLU A 85 -3.02 17.00 17.43
C GLU A 85 -1.65 17.10 18.11
N ASP A 86 -0.55 16.98 17.36
CA ASP A 86 0.82 17.14 17.88
C ASP A 86 1.00 18.54 18.51
N ILE A 87 0.60 19.61 17.79
CA ILE A 87 0.69 20.98 18.33
C ILE A 87 -0.08 21.16 19.64
N LYS A 88 -1.29 20.57 19.73
CA LYS A 88 -2.13 20.65 20.93
C LYS A 88 -1.46 19.96 22.12
N ARG A 89 -0.85 18.79 21.91
CA ARG A 89 -0.16 18.02 22.96
C ARG A 89 1.17 18.66 23.37
N ASN A 90 1.94 19.14 22.41
CA ASN A 90 3.33 19.58 22.62
C ASN A 90 3.52 21.10 22.74
N ARG A 91 2.49 21.86 23.13
CA ARG A 91 2.57 23.30 23.44
C ARG A 91 3.20 24.16 22.33
N ARG A 92 2.77 23.99 21.06
CA ARG A 92 3.25 24.79 19.91
C ARG A 92 4.78 24.75 19.71
N LYS A 93 5.38 23.54 19.64
CA LYS A 93 6.79 23.37 19.26
C LYS A 93 7.11 23.87 17.84
N TYR A 94 6.11 23.86 16.97
CA TYR A 94 6.20 24.34 15.59
C TYR A 94 5.57 25.71 15.44
N ASN A 95 6.21 26.60 14.66
CA ASN A 95 5.66 27.91 14.34
C ASN A 95 4.60 27.84 13.23
N ASP A 96 4.81 26.94 12.27
CA ASP A 96 3.92 26.67 11.14
C ASP A 96 4.03 25.20 10.68
N LYS A 97 3.17 24.80 9.75
CA LYS A 97 3.12 23.43 9.21
C LYS A 97 4.37 23.07 8.38
N SER A 98 5.00 24.04 7.73
CA SER A 98 6.18 23.78 6.90
C SER A 98 7.33 23.23 7.74
N GLU A 99 7.53 23.81 8.93
CA GLU A 99 8.53 23.35 9.90
C GLU A 99 8.28 21.91 10.37
N TYR A 100 7.01 21.54 10.53
CA TYR A 100 6.60 20.19 10.89
C TYR A 100 6.84 19.19 9.76
N LEU A 101 6.53 19.58 8.51
CA LEU A 101 6.83 18.77 7.33
C LEU A 101 8.33 18.57 7.11
N GLU A 102 9.17 19.57 7.42
CA GLU A 102 10.63 19.42 7.41
C GLU A 102 11.12 18.37 8.41
N ASP A 103 10.48 18.27 9.58
CA ASP A 103 10.79 17.26 10.57
C ASP A 103 10.36 15.85 10.12
N ILE A 104 9.22 15.71 9.43
CA ILE A 104 8.81 14.45 8.79
C ILE A 104 9.81 14.04 7.69
N ASP A 105 10.21 14.95 6.82
CA ASP A 105 11.25 14.70 5.80
C ASP A 105 12.59 14.31 6.45
N ARG A 106 12.94 14.93 7.57
CA ARG A 106 14.11 14.56 8.36
C ARG A 106 13.99 13.14 8.92
N LEU A 107 12.84 12.73 9.45
CA LEU A 107 12.60 11.34 9.89
C LEU A 107 12.79 10.36 8.72
N LYS A 108 12.19 10.64 7.56
CA LYS A 108 12.36 9.83 6.34
C LYS A 108 13.85 9.69 5.98
N LYS A 109 14.61 10.78 6.02
CA LYS A 109 16.06 10.80 5.74
C LYS A 109 16.92 10.06 6.76
N LEU A 110 16.47 9.94 8.01
CA LEU A 110 17.19 9.24 9.09
C LEU A 110 16.85 7.75 9.18
N PHE A 111 15.84 7.28 8.45
CA PHE A 111 15.44 5.88 8.46
C PHE A 111 16.48 4.98 7.77
N ARG A 112 16.88 3.89 8.41
CA ARG A 112 17.88 2.92 7.94
C ARG A 112 17.47 1.51 8.32
N LEU A 113 17.55 0.59 7.36
CA LEU A 113 17.57 -0.84 7.62
C LEU A 113 19.02 -1.34 7.62
N THR A 114 19.40 -2.08 8.66
CA THR A 114 20.68 -2.80 8.69
C THR A 114 20.43 -4.26 8.36
N THR A 115 20.83 -4.69 7.16
CA THR A 115 20.64 -6.07 6.71
C THR A 115 21.77 -6.98 7.18
N ARG A 116 21.42 -8.21 7.58
CA ARG A 116 22.33 -9.29 7.94
C ARG A 116 22.01 -10.51 7.08
N GLU A 117 22.86 -10.78 6.10
CA GLU A 117 22.59 -11.74 5.03
C GLU A 117 23.75 -12.73 4.77
N ASN A 118 24.64 -12.91 5.75
CA ASN A 118 25.75 -13.86 5.61
C ASN A 118 25.24 -15.30 5.80
N ALA A 119 24.98 -15.98 4.70
CA ALA A 119 24.50 -17.37 4.66
C ALA A 119 25.35 -18.33 5.51
N LEU A 120 26.68 -18.16 5.55
CA LEU A 120 27.58 -19.03 6.33
C LEU A 120 27.35 -18.95 7.84
N LEU A 121 26.76 -17.85 8.31
CA LEU A 121 26.51 -17.60 9.72
C LEU A 121 25.05 -17.75 10.10
N LEU A 122 24.12 -17.53 9.15
CA LEU A 122 22.70 -17.31 9.45
C LEU A 122 21.76 -18.36 8.85
N ASP A 123 22.21 -19.16 7.88
CA ASP A 123 21.32 -20.13 7.21
C ASP A 123 20.82 -21.20 8.18
N GLY A 124 19.49 -21.38 8.21
CA GLY A 124 18.81 -22.36 9.04
C GLY A 124 18.78 -22.08 10.54
N LEU A 125 19.17 -20.87 10.98
CA LEU A 125 19.11 -20.52 12.40
C LEU A 125 17.68 -20.37 12.90
N ASP A 126 17.44 -20.89 14.10
CA ASP A 126 16.20 -20.68 14.85
C ASP A 126 16.20 -19.33 15.61
N ILE A 127 15.04 -18.97 16.17
CA ILE A 127 14.85 -17.71 16.89
C ILE A 127 15.80 -17.60 18.09
N THR A 128 16.02 -18.67 18.85
CA THR A 128 16.90 -18.67 20.03
C THR A 128 18.35 -18.40 19.65
N GLN A 129 18.82 -19.00 18.55
CA GLN A 129 20.14 -18.76 18.00
C GLN A 129 20.30 -17.31 17.50
N ILE A 130 19.27 -16.77 16.85
CA ILE A 130 19.26 -15.36 16.42
C ILE A 130 19.29 -14.41 17.60
N GLN A 131 18.54 -14.66 18.67
CA GLN A 131 18.61 -13.84 19.89
C GLN A 131 20.03 -13.78 20.46
N GLU A 132 20.75 -14.90 20.48
CA GLU A 132 22.14 -14.92 20.96
C GLU A 132 23.06 -14.06 20.07
N ILE A 133 22.88 -14.12 18.74
CA ILE A 133 23.61 -13.27 17.80
C ILE A 133 23.27 -11.79 18.04
N CYS A 134 21.98 -11.46 18.15
CA CYS A 134 21.52 -10.10 18.42
C CYS A 134 22.14 -9.52 19.70
N ARG A 135 22.21 -10.31 20.78
CA ARG A 135 22.87 -9.88 22.03
C ARG A 135 24.36 -9.59 21.85
N LYS A 136 25.07 -10.41 21.05
CA LYS A 136 26.49 -10.19 20.73
C LYS A 136 26.70 -8.94 19.87
N GLU A 137 25.77 -8.66 18.96
CA GLU A 137 25.81 -7.50 18.07
C GLU A 137 25.20 -6.22 18.66
N LEU A 138 24.61 -6.29 19.86
CA LEU A 138 23.95 -5.16 20.50
C LEU A 138 24.87 -3.95 20.74
N PRO A 139 26.13 -4.09 21.21
CA PRO A 139 27.00 -2.93 21.40
C PRO A 139 27.22 -2.11 20.12
N PRO A 140 27.64 -2.69 18.97
CA PRO A 140 27.76 -1.93 17.74
C PRO A 140 26.40 -1.49 17.17
N ALA A 141 25.30 -2.23 17.40
CA ALA A 141 23.98 -1.82 16.93
C ALA A 141 23.50 -0.53 17.62
N ARG A 142 23.72 -0.39 18.95
CA ARG A 142 23.34 0.78 19.76
C ARG A 142 24.02 2.08 19.36
N GLU A 143 25.18 2.01 18.73
CA GLU A 143 25.91 3.18 18.23
C GLU A 143 25.36 3.68 16.89
N ASN A 144 24.81 2.78 16.09
CA ASN A 144 24.43 3.02 14.70
C ASN A 144 22.93 3.32 14.53
N ILE A 145 22.07 2.64 15.29
CA ILE A 145 20.61 2.75 15.20
C ILE A 145 20.03 2.95 16.60
N GLU A 146 19.25 4.02 16.77
CA GLU A 146 18.71 4.38 18.10
C GLU A 146 17.76 3.29 18.65
N VAL A 147 17.02 2.62 17.77
CA VAL A 147 16.07 1.54 18.09
C VAL A 147 16.73 0.32 18.72
N ALA A 148 18.00 0.05 18.41
CA ALA A 148 18.72 -1.09 18.96
C ALA A 148 18.82 -1.04 20.50
N LYS A 149 18.61 0.13 21.12
CA LYS A 149 18.54 0.27 22.59
C LYS A 149 17.38 -0.49 23.21
N HIS A 150 16.33 -0.77 22.43
CA HIS A 150 15.15 -1.50 22.87
C HIS A 150 15.25 -3.02 22.69
N CYS A 151 16.37 -3.54 22.18
CA CYS A 151 16.64 -4.99 22.09
C CYS A 151 15.68 -5.79 21.18
N PHE A 152 15.28 -5.21 20.04
CA PHE A 152 14.49 -5.90 18.99
C PHE A 152 15.24 -6.05 17.68
N ALA A 153 14.92 -7.12 16.96
CA ALA A 153 15.38 -7.37 15.60
C ALA A 153 14.26 -7.96 14.75
N LEU A 154 14.32 -7.73 13.44
CA LEU A 154 13.41 -8.35 12.48
C LEU A 154 14.09 -9.56 11.86
N VAL A 155 13.33 -10.63 11.63
CA VAL A 155 13.83 -11.90 11.12
C VAL A 155 12.98 -12.36 9.94
N ALA A 156 13.65 -12.66 8.83
CA ALA A 156 13.08 -13.26 7.63
C ALA A 156 13.54 -14.71 7.50
N ASP A 157 12.70 -15.61 8.01
CA ASP A 157 12.87 -17.07 7.90
C ASP A 157 12.26 -17.62 6.61
N GLU A 158 12.29 -18.95 6.45
CA GLU A 158 11.73 -19.63 5.28
C GLU A 158 10.26 -19.28 5.06
N ARG A 159 9.49 -19.16 6.15
CA ARG A 159 8.06 -18.89 6.08
C ARG A 159 7.81 -17.45 5.63
N VAL A 160 8.51 -16.48 6.20
CA VAL A 160 8.45 -15.06 5.80
C VAL A 160 8.75 -14.92 4.30
N LEU A 161 9.83 -15.52 3.81
CA LEU A 161 10.19 -15.40 2.39
C LEU A 161 9.21 -16.12 1.46
N LYS A 162 8.61 -17.23 1.90
CA LYS A 162 7.51 -17.90 1.17
C LYS A 162 6.23 -17.08 1.16
N ASP A 163 5.93 -16.35 2.24
CA ASP A 163 4.76 -15.49 2.31
C ASP A 163 4.93 -14.29 1.37
N VAL A 164 6.12 -13.67 1.34
CA VAL A 164 6.47 -12.63 0.36
C VAL A 164 6.34 -13.14 -1.08
N ALA A 165 6.75 -14.38 -1.35
CA ALA A 165 6.57 -15.00 -2.66
C ALA A 165 5.09 -15.13 -3.10
N ARG A 166 4.16 -15.17 -2.14
CA ARG A 166 2.70 -15.19 -2.38
C ARG A 166 2.08 -13.79 -2.35
N GLY A 167 2.89 -12.75 -2.14
CA GLY A 167 2.42 -11.36 -1.99
C GLY A 167 1.88 -11.04 -0.59
N VAL A 168 2.20 -11.86 0.42
CA VAL A 168 1.84 -11.63 1.82
C VAL A 168 3.06 -11.06 2.54
N PHE A 169 2.98 -9.81 2.96
CA PHE A 169 4.12 -9.06 3.49
C PHE A 169 4.12 -9.05 5.02
N VAL A 170 4.59 -10.15 5.61
CA VAL A 170 4.67 -10.33 7.07
C VAL A 170 6.11 -10.61 7.47
N ILE A 171 6.55 -10.08 8.60
CA ILE A 171 7.88 -10.29 9.18
C ILE A 171 7.81 -10.71 10.65
N THR A 172 8.82 -11.42 11.12
CA THR A 172 8.92 -11.82 12.52
C THR A 172 9.75 -10.80 13.29
N ALA A 173 9.16 -10.15 14.29
CA ALA A 173 9.90 -9.36 15.26
C ALA A 173 10.32 -10.26 16.43
N VAL A 174 11.61 -10.22 16.76
CA VAL A 174 12.23 -11.03 17.82
C VAL A 174 12.74 -10.10 18.91
N ASP A 175 12.31 -10.41 20.13
CA ASP A 175 12.83 -9.82 21.36
C ASP A 175 14.07 -10.58 21.81
N TYR A 176 15.11 -9.88 22.25
CA TYR A 176 16.29 -10.49 22.83
C TYR A 176 16.74 -9.83 24.13
N ASP A 177 15.87 -9.07 24.80
CA ASP A 177 16.13 -8.55 26.14
C ASP A 177 16.19 -9.68 27.19
N GLU A 178 17.06 -9.54 28.20
CA GLU A 178 17.34 -10.57 29.20
C GLU A 178 16.43 -10.46 30.45
N HIS A 179 15.43 -9.58 30.45
CA HIS A 179 14.55 -9.41 31.61
C HIS A 179 13.57 -10.59 31.74
N GLU A 180 13.68 -11.33 32.85
CA GLU A 180 12.94 -12.56 33.22
C GLU A 180 11.41 -12.35 33.45
N ASP A 181 10.71 -11.57 32.63
CA ASP A 181 9.25 -11.48 32.73
C ASP A 181 8.58 -12.60 31.92
N ARG A 182 8.37 -13.74 32.60
CA ARG A 182 7.90 -15.05 32.07
C ARG A 182 6.51 -15.07 31.40
N PHE A 183 5.89 -13.92 31.16
CA PHE A 183 4.51 -13.81 30.70
C PHE A 183 4.36 -13.35 29.24
N CYS A 184 5.45 -13.05 28.53
CA CYS A 184 5.41 -12.48 27.19
C CYS A 184 6.08 -13.40 26.16
N PRO A 185 5.61 -13.40 24.90
CA PRO A 185 6.24 -14.19 23.84
C PRO A 185 7.59 -13.59 23.42
N GLU A 186 8.55 -14.46 23.13
CA GLU A 186 9.90 -14.11 22.68
C GLU A 186 9.95 -13.54 21.25
N TRP A 187 8.87 -13.72 20.50
CA TRP A 187 8.72 -13.26 19.13
C TRP A 187 7.25 -13.06 18.77
N VAL A 188 7.01 -12.26 17.74
CA VAL A 188 5.68 -12.07 17.17
C VAL A 188 5.79 -11.83 15.67
N ARG A 189 4.80 -12.31 14.91
CA ARG A 189 4.68 -11.95 13.50
C ARG A 189 3.90 -10.66 13.38
N MET A 190 4.30 -9.77 12.50
CA MET A 190 3.58 -8.54 12.20
C MET A 190 3.65 -8.25 10.72
N SER A 191 2.68 -7.51 10.26
CA SER A 191 2.68 -7.06 8.88
C SER A 191 3.76 -5.99 8.69
N THR A 192 4.38 -5.92 7.51
CA THR A 192 5.53 -5.01 7.30
C THR A 192 5.13 -3.55 7.28
N GLY A 193 3.85 -3.25 7.16
CA GLY A 193 3.34 -1.90 7.32
C GLY A 193 3.34 -1.44 8.78
N ASP A 194 3.04 -2.34 9.71
CA ASP A 194 3.04 -2.06 11.16
C ASP A 194 4.42 -1.75 11.76
N ILE A 195 5.47 -1.68 10.95
CA ILE A 195 6.83 -1.36 11.41
C ILE A 195 6.93 0.05 12.00
N LEU A 196 6.18 1.02 11.47
CA LEU A 196 6.12 2.35 12.09
C LEU A 196 5.36 2.28 13.43
N ASN A 197 4.25 1.55 13.50
CA ASN A 197 3.52 1.30 14.77
C ASN A 197 4.43 0.69 15.84
N LEU A 198 5.26 -0.28 15.44
CA LEU A 198 6.25 -0.88 16.32
C LEU A 198 7.19 0.17 16.88
N TRP A 199 7.68 1.08 16.04
CA TRP A 199 8.51 2.21 16.46
C TRP A 199 7.77 3.18 17.40
N GLU A 200 6.55 3.60 17.05
CA GLU A 200 5.75 4.52 17.88
C GLU A 200 5.43 3.93 19.25
N SER A 201 5.15 2.62 19.31
CA SER A 201 4.83 1.93 20.56
C SER A 201 5.93 2.08 21.61
N LEU A 202 7.19 2.29 21.20
CA LEU A 202 8.34 2.44 22.09
C LEU A 202 8.32 3.76 22.89
N PHE A 203 7.49 4.73 22.51
CA PHE A 203 7.38 6.04 23.17
C PHE A 203 6.20 6.12 24.16
N PHE A 204 5.36 5.09 24.25
CA PHE A 204 4.28 5.05 25.22
C PHE A 204 4.81 4.83 26.66
N GLU A 205 5.20 5.92 27.32
CA GLU A 205 5.63 5.92 28.72
C GLU A 205 4.46 6.17 29.69
N SER A 206 4.00 5.10 30.33
CA SER A 206 4.00 5.16 31.80
C SER A 206 5.14 4.26 32.28
N SER A 207 5.88 4.77 33.26
CA SER A 207 7.23 4.36 33.68
C SER A 207 7.43 2.90 34.16
N GLY A 208 6.45 2.02 33.96
CA GLY A 208 6.55 0.57 34.18
C GLY A 208 6.68 -0.27 32.90
N PHE A 209 6.59 0.33 31.71
CA PHE A 209 6.42 -0.37 30.42
C PHE A 209 7.54 -0.07 29.40
N ARG A 210 8.81 -0.04 29.84
CA ARG A 210 9.97 0.35 28.99
C ARG A 210 10.38 -0.69 27.93
N THR A 211 9.71 -1.82 27.91
CA THR A 211 9.98 -2.92 26.99
C THR A 211 8.71 -3.20 26.21
N ILE A 212 8.84 -3.55 24.94
CA ILE A 212 7.72 -4.00 24.10
C ILE A 212 6.97 -5.17 24.78
N HIS A 213 7.61 -5.88 25.73
CA HIS A 213 6.98 -6.84 26.64
C HIS A 213 5.62 -6.36 27.17
N CYS A 214 5.47 -5.08 27.45
CA CYS A 214 4.24 -4.54 28.01
C CYS A 214 3.23 -4.09 26.95
N ALA A 215 3.73 -3.69 25.78
CA ALA A 215 2.91 -3.45 24.60
C ALA A 215 2.30 -4.76 24.06
N MET A 216 3.04 -5.86 24.15
CA MET A 216 2.71 -7.15 23.57
C MET A 216 2.09 -8.17 24.56
N GLY A 217 2.44 -8.08 25.85
CA GLY A 217 2.29 -9.19 26.81
C GLY A 217 0.86 -9.54 27.22
N TRP A 218 -0.05 -8.57 27.28
CA TRP A 218 -1.41 -8.85 27.76
C TRP A 218 -2.28 -9.56 26.71
N GLU A 219 -2.08 -9.27 25.43
CA GLU A 219 -2.89 -9.80 24.34
C GLU A 219 -2.32 -11.11 23.77
N LEU A 220 -1.00 -11.23 23.70
CA LEU A 220 -0.33 -12.36 23.03
C LEU A 220 -0.20 -13.62 23.90
N SER A 221 -0.22 -13.50 25.23
CA SER A 221 -0.10 -14.65 26.15
C SER A 221 -1.24 -15.68 26.04
N LYS A 222 -2.29 -15.37 25.28
CA LYS A 222 -3.46 -16.23 25.01
C LYS A 222 -3.60 -16.65 23.54
N ARG A 223 -2.67 -16.26 22.67
CA ARG A 223 -2.75 -16.47 21.22
C ARG A 223 -1.75 -17.52 20.76
N ASP A 224 -2.09 -18.22 19.69
CA ASP A 224 -1.17 -19.09 18.98
C ASP A 224 -0.26 -18.24 18.08
N LEU A 225 0.99 -18.06 18.48
CA LEU A 225 1.96 -17.20 17.79
C LEU A 225 2.31 -17.73 16.39
N ASP A 226 2.11 -19.03 16.14
CA ASP A 226 2.35 -19.61 14.82
C ASP A 226 1.31 -19.13 13.80
N THR A 227 0.12 -18.74 14.24
CA THR A 227 -0.97 -18.31 13.34
C THR A 227 -1.33 -16.84 13.49
N TYR A 228 -1.01 -16.23 14.62
CA TYR A 228 -1.32 -14.85 14.91
C TYR A 228 -0.36 -13.87 14.23
N VAL A 229 -0.93 -12.81 13.66
CA VAL A 229 -0.21 -11.63 13.17
C VAL A 229 -0.66 -10.44 14.02
N TRP A 230 0.31 -9.75 14.62
CA TRP A 230 0.08 -8.57 15.45
C TRP A 230 -0.48 -7.43 14.61
N LYS A 231 -1.49 -6.76 15.16
CA LYS A 231 -2.27 -5.70 14.51
C LYS A 231 -1.94 -4.30 15.05
N GLY A 232 -0.79 -4.14 15.69
CA GLY A 232 -0.49 -2.94 16.46
C GLY A 232 -1.06 -2.96 17.89
N LEU A 233 -0.89 -1.87 18.62
CA LEU A 233 -1.48 -1.66 19.93
C LEU A 233 -2.94 -1.20 19.80
N GLU A 234 -3.88 -1.77 20.58
CA GLU A 234 -5.29 -1.34 20.59
C GLU A 234 -5.48 0.17 20.91
N CYS A 235 -4.47 0.83 21.51
CA CYS A 235 -4.48 2.25 21.84
C CYS A 235 -3.84 3.16 20.77
N LEU A 236 -3.28 2.58 19.71
CA LEU A 236 -2.81 3.27 18.51
C LEU A 236 -3.84 3.06 17.40
N GLU A 237 -4.08 4.09 16.57
CA GLU A 237 -4.74 3.83 15.28
C GLU A 237 -3.80 2.90 14.49
N PRO A 238 -4.29 1.81 13.87
CA PRO A 238 -3.44 0.89 13.14
C PRO A 238 -2.82 1.59 11.94
N LEU A 239 -1.58 2.07 12.07
CA LEU A 239 -0.80 2.50 10.91
C LEU A 239 -0.49 1.37 9.93
N GLY A 240 -0.72 0.09 10.25
CA GLY A 240 -0.78 -1.02 9.29
C GLY A 240 -1.74 -0.69 8.15
N ASP A 241 -2.87 -0.07 8.48
CA ASP A 241 -3.83 0.42 7.49
C ASP A 241 -3.29 1.65 6.72
N CYS A 242 -2.25 2.29 7.26
CA CYS A 242 -1.56 3.46 6.72
C CYS A 242 -0.18 3.19 6.06
N SER A 243 0.20 1.92 5.92
CA SER A 243 1.52 1.47 5.50
C SER A 243 1.46 0.22 4.58
N GLU A 244 0.43 -0.60 4.72
CA GLU A 244 0.07 -1.63 3.77
C GLU A 244 -0.97 -1.11 2.81
N ALA A 245 -0.87 -1.57 1.58
CA ALA A 245 -2.05 -1.93 0.84
C ALA A 245 -2.96 -2.78 1.77
N GLN A 246 -3.95 -2.16 2.41
CA GLN A 246 -4.68 -2.70 3.57
C GLN A 246 -5.18 -4.14 3.33
N THR A 247 -5.60 -4.80 4.39
CA THR A 247 -6.58 -5.88 4.27
C THR A 247 -7.81 -5.40 5.02
N ALA A 248 -9.00 -5.62 4.46
CA ALA A 248 -10.26 -5.06 4.92
C ALA A 248 -10.40 -4.96 6.44
N ILE A 249 -10.81 -3.80 6.96
CA ILE A 249 -11.29 -3.70 8.34
C ILE A 249 -12.52 -4.63 8.51
N PRO A 250 -12.49 -5.62 9.41
CA PRO A 250 -13.67 -6.42 9.72
C PRO A 250 -14.61 -5.56 10.57
N GLY A 251 -15.65 -5.00 9.96
CA GLY A 251 -16.70 -4.30 10.73
C GLY A 251 -17.53 -3.27 9.98
N TRP A 252 -17.18 -2.89 8.76
CA TRP A 252 -18.00 -1.96 7.99
C TRP A 252 -19.03 -2.73 7.15
N ASP A 253 -20.31 -2.65 7.54
CA ASP A 253 -21.47 -3.19 6.82
C ASP A 253 -22.21 -2.06 6.08
N PRO A 254 -21.82 -1.70 4.85
CA PRO A 254 -22.71 -1.02 3.93
C PRO A 254 -23.60 -2.10 3.29
N LYS A 255 -24.84 -2.20 3.79
CA LYS A 255 -25.90 -3.11 3.33
C LYS A 255 -26.35 -2.96 1.87
N PHE A 256 -25.58 -2.29 1.02
CA PHE A 256 -25.92 -2.14 -0.39
C PHE A 256 -24.70 -2.33 -1.29
N THR A 257 -24.67 -3.50 -1.91
CA THR A 257 -24.06 -3.82 -3.22
C THR A 257 -22.53 -3.74 -3.29
N ARG A 258 -21.89 -4.87 -2.99
CA ARG A 258 -20.46 -5.15 -3.20
C ARG A 258 -20.25 -5.85 -4.54
N PHE A 259 -19.22 -5.48 -5.30
CA PHE A 259 -18.84 -6.15 -6.53
C PHE A 259 -18.03 -7.43 -6.20
N ARG A 260 -18.25 -8.54 -6.89
CA ARG A 260 -17.72 -9.86 -6.46
C ARG A 260 -16.78 -10.53 -7.47
N PRO A 261 -15.82 -11.35 -7.01
CA PRO A 261 -14.89 -12.06 -7.89
C PRO A 261 -15.57 -12.84 -9.02
N TYR A 262 -16.73 -13.47 -8.76
CA TYR A 262 -17.44 -14.24 -9.79
C TYR A 262 -17.94 -13.36 -10.95
N GLU A 263 -18.24 -12.08 -10.70
CA GLU A 263 -18.69 -11.13 -11.73
C GLU A 263 -17.54 -10.75 -12.66
N MET A 264 -16.32 -10.58 -12.13
CA MET A 264 -15.12 -10.44 -12.98
C MET A 264 -14.93 -11.71 -13.80
N ILE A 265 -14.96 -12.87 -13.16
CA ILE A 265 -14.70 -14.14 -13.83
C ILE A 265 -15.67 -14.37 -14.99
N ASP A 266 -16.96 -14.08 -14.83
CA ASP A 266 -17.94 -14.19 -15.91
C ASP A 266 -17.68 -13.21 -17.06
N MET A 267 -17.23 -11.99 -16.74
CA MET A 267 -16.79 -11.01 -17.74
C MET A 267 -15.53 -11.46 -18.49
N LEU A 268 -14.55 -12.03 -17.78
CA LEU A 268 -13.30 -12.53 -18.37
C LEU A 268 -13.52 -13.77 -19.22
N TRP A 269 -14.57 -14.55 -18.91
CA TRP A 269 -14.90 -15.78 -19.61
C TRP A 269 -15.52 -15.53 -20.99
N GLN A 270 -14.74 -15.78 -22.04
CA GLN A 270 -15.11 -15.56 -23.45
C GLN A 270 -15.07 -16.87 -24.25
N PRO A 271 -15.99 -17.82 -23.98
CA PRO A 271 -16.03 -19.09 -24.69
C PRO A 271 -16.41 -18.88 -26.16
N PRO A 272 -16.05 -19.82 -27.05
CA PRO A 272 -16.44 -19.77 -28.45
C PRO A 272 -17.94 -19.57 -28.59
N SER A 273 -18.35 -18.69 -29.51
CA SER A 273 -19.76 -18.45 -29.77
C SER A 273 -20.10 -18.74 -31.22
N THR A 274 -21.31 -19.27 -31.44
CA THR A 274 -21.87 -19.50 -32.77
C THR A 274 -22.98 -18.50 -33.01
N ARG A 275 -22.95 -17.85 -34.18
CA ARG A 275 -23.97 -16.87 -34.57
C ARG A 275 -25.02 -17.56 -35.44
N GLN A 276 -26.25 -17.66 -34.94
CA GLN A 276 -27.42 -18.09 -35.71
C GLN A 276 -28.37 -16.90 -35.86
N GLY A 277 -28.26 -16.17 -36.98
CA GLY A 277 -29.02 -14.95 -37.23
C GLY A 277 -28.62 -13.80 -36.28
N ARG A 278 -29.61 -13.22 -35.56
CA ARG A 278 -29.37 -12.21 -34.50
C ARG A 278 -28.98 -12.82 -33.14
N ILE A 279 -29.03 -14.15 -32.99
CA ILE A 279 -28.78 -14.82 -31.72
C ILE A 279 -27.32 -15.30 -31.67
N ILE A 280 -26.62 -14.91 -30.63
CA ILE A 280 -25.28 -15.42 -30.28
C ILE A 280 -25.46 -16.53 -29.25
N ARG A 281 -25.05 -17.75 -29.57
CA ARG A 281 -25.03 -18.88 -28.62
C ARG A 281 -23.59 -19.15 -28.21
N LYS A 282 -23.27 -18.86 -26.94
CA LYS A 282 -22.00 -19.28 -26.32
C LYS A 282 -21.97 -20.81 -26.20
N ALA A 283 -20.84 -21.43 -26.53
CA ALA A 283 -20.63 -22.85 -26.33
C ALA A 283 -20.69 -23.16 -24.83
N LYS A 284 -21.36 -24.26 -24.47
CA LYS A 284 -21.42 -24.76 -23.08
C LYS A 284 -20.15 -25.54 -22.79
N VAL A 285 -19.07 -24.81 -22.55
CA VAL A 285 -17.75 -25.34 -22.19
C VAL A 285 -17.55 -25.10 -20.70
N ASP A 286 -16.99 -26.09 -20.00
CA ASP A 286 -16.70 -25.98 -18.57
C ASP A 286 -15.50 -25.04 -18.34
N ARG A 287 -15.74 -23.94 -17.63
CA ARG A 287 -14.74 -22.91 -17.33
C ARG A 287 -13.71 -23.34 -16.28
N THR A 288 -13.99 -24.40 -15.53
CA THR A 288 -13.12 -24.90 -14.45
C THR A 288 -11.98 -25.79 -14.99
N LEU A 289 -12.12 -26.32 -16.20
CA LEU A 289 -11.12 -27.22 -16.78
C LEU A 289 -9.87 -26.46 -17.29
N PRO A 290 -8.65 -26.90 -16.96
CA PRO A 290 -7.41 -26.22 -17.36
C PRO A 290 -7.24 -26.02 -18.86
N GLU A 291 -7.72 -26.96 -19.67
CA GLU A 291 -7.68 -26.92 -21.15
C GLU A 291 -8.49 -25.76 -21.77
N ASN A 292 -9.42 -25.20 -20.98
CA ASN A 292 -10.27 -24.09 -21.38
C ASN A 292 -9.77 -22.73 -20.90
N SER A 293 -8.63 -22.69 -20.19
CA SER A 293 -7.97 -21.46 -19.72
C SER A 293 -7.75 -20.42 -20.83
N LYS A 294 -7.49 -20.88 -22.07
CA LYS A 294 -7.33 -20.02 -23.26
C LYS A 294 -8.56 -19.18 -23.63
N TYR A 295 -9.73 -19.47 -23.07
CA TYR A 295 -10.95 -18.69 -23.32
C TYR A 295 -11.15 -17.56 -22.30
N TYR A 296 -10.26 -17.43 -21.31
CA TYR A 296 -10.22 -16.25 -20.47
C TYR A 296 -9.47 -15.13 -21.17
N ALA A 297 -10.10 -13.96 -21.25
CA ALA A 297 -9.45 -12.74 -21.69
C ALA A 297 -8.66 -12.09 -20.53
N HIS A 298 -7.65 -11.31 -20.88
CA HIS A 298 -6.95 -10.48 -19.91
C HIS A 298 -7.78 -9.24 -19.55
N TRP A 299 -7.50 -8.68 -18.39
CA TRP A 299 -8.08 -7.42 -17.94
C TRP A 299 -7.01 -6.47 -17.41
N GLY A 300 -7.40 -5.22 -17.23
CA GLY A 300 -6.52 -4.13 -16.83
C GLY A 300 -6.55 -3.02 -17.87
N TYR A 301 -5.50 -2.23 -17.93
CA TYR A 301 -5.51 -0.91 -18.57
C TYR A 301 -4.42 -0.79 -19.63
N THR A 302 -4.73 -0.07 -20.72
CA THR A 302 -3.69 0.50 -21.56
C THR A 302 -3.13 1.75 -20.91
N ILE A 303 -1.81 1.87 -20.85
CA ILE A 303 -1.11 3.00 -20.25
C ILE A 303 -0.19 3.66 -21.27
N TYR A 304 -0.36 4.98 -21.44
CA TYR A 304 0.43 5.80 -22.34
C TYR A 304 1.44 6.61 -21.55
N ARG A 305 2.72 6.47 -21.90
CA ARG A 305 3.79 7.37 -21.46
C ARG A 305 3.89 8.52 -22.44
N THR A 306 3.69 9.75 -21.96
CA THR A 306 3.71 10.96 -22.81
C THR A 306 4.78 11.96 -22.39
N HIS A 307 5.68 11.57 -21.49
CA HIS A 307 6.84 12.38 -21.13
C HIS A 307 8.11 11.53 -21.03
N TYR A 308 9.18 12.02 -21.65
CA TYR A 308 10.46 11.33 -21.74
C TYR A 308 11.61 12.26 -21.29
N SER A 309 12.33 11.81 -20.27
CA SER A 309 13.49 12.44 -19.65
C SER A 309 14.29 11.38 -18.89
N LEU A 310 15.54 11.67 -18.56
CA LEU A 310 16.40 10.74 -17.82
C LEU A 310 15.82 10.40 -16.43
N GLU A 311 15.22 11.40 -15.78
CA GLU A 311 14.56 11.27 -14.48
C GLU A 311 13.28 10.43 -14.59
N SER A 312 12.48 10.67 -15.64
CA SER A 312 11.22 9.94 -15.86
C SER A 312 11.43 8.46 -16.16
N ASP A 313 12.57 8.03 -16.72
CA ASP A 313 12.86 6.61 -16.95
C ASP A 313 12.88 5.83 -15.63
N LYS A 314 13.53 6.37 -14.59
CA LYS A 314 13.57 5.73 -13.28
C LYS A 314 12.18 5.71 -12.60
N GLN A 315 11.44 6.80 -12.76
CA GLN A 315 10.10 6.92 -12.18
C GLN A 315 9.09 6.02 -12.89
N TRP A 316 9.28 5.78 -14.19
CA TRP A 316 8.43 4.91 -15.00
C TRP A 316 8.43 3.48 -14.48
N ASP A 317 9.60 2.89 -14.25
CA ASP A 317 9.71 1.55 -13.68
C ASP A 317 9.06 1.47 -12.29
N THR A 318 9.28 2.51 -11.48
CA THR A 318 8.70 2.62 -10.13
C THR A 318 7.18 2.68 -10.16
N LEU A 319 6.60 3.44 -11.10
CA LEU A 319 5.15 3.57 -11.27
C LEU A 319 4.53 2.27 -11.77
N LEU A 320 5.13 1.62 -12.77
CA LEU A 320 4.63 0.35 -13.31
C LEU A 320 4.65 -0.76 -12.25
N ASP A 321 5.68 -0.79 -11.42
CA ASP A 321 5.77 -1.67 -10.25
C ASP A 321 4.67 -1.37 -9.24
N ALA A 322 4.45 -0.10 -8.89
CA ALA A 322 3.39 0.33 -7.97
C ALA A 322 1.99 -0.07 -8.48
N LEU A 323 1.64 0.28 -9.71
CA LEU A 323 0.35 -0.06 -10.34
C LEU A 323 0.08 -1.57 -10.28
N LYS A 324 1.08 -2.40 -10.60
CA LYS A 324 0.94 -3.86 -10.55
C LYS A 324 0.80 -4.35 -9.12
N ARG A 325 1.72 -3.99 -8.23
CA ARG A 325 1.73 -4.46 -6.83
C ARG A 325 0.46 -4.06 -6.10
N GLN A 326 0.08 -2.80 -6.19
CA GLN A 326 -1.13 -2.31 -5.51
C GLN A 326 -2.40 -2.91 -6.07
N THR A 327 -2.49 -3.16 -7.39
CA THR A 327 -3.63 -3.91 -7.93
C THR A 327 -3.66 -5.35 -7.39
N MET A 328 -2.52 -6.03 -7.27
CA MET A 328 -2.46 -7.39 -6.72
C MET A 328 -2.85 -7.43 -5.24
N LEU A 329 -2.49 -6.40 -4.48
CA LEU A 329 -2.86 -6.25 -3.08
C LEU A 329 -4.36 -5.91 -2.96
N ALA A 330 -4.90 -5.04 -3.81
CA ALA A 330 -6.33 -4.74 -3.88
C ALA A 330 -7.16 -6.01 -4.12
N VAL A 331 -6.70 -6.89 -5.00
CA VAL A 331 -7.36 -8.20 -5.25
C VAL A 331 -7.20 -9.13 -4.03
N GLY A 332 -6.15 -8.95 -3.23
CA GLY A 332 -5.92 -9.62 -1.95
C GLY A 332 -7.06 -9.43 -0.94
N TYR A 333 -7.75 -8.28 -0.97
CA TYR A 333 -8.98 -8.02 -0.18
C TYR A 333 -9.94 -9.23 -0.16
N TYR A 334 -10.14 -9.85 -1.33
CA TYR A 334 -11.05 -10.98 -1.46
C TYR A 334 -10.51 -12.29 -0.88
N GLN A 335 -9.19 -12.45 -0.76
CA GLN A 335 -8.56 -13.63 -0.15
C GLN A 335 -8.72 -13.62 1.37
N ASP A 336 -8.72 -12.43 1.97
CA ASP A 336 -8.77 -12.25 3.42
C ASP A 336 -10.19 -12.24 3.98
N MET A 337 -11.19 -12.06 3.11
CA MET A 337 -12.61 -12.19 3.46
C MET A 337 -12.97 -13.65 3.77
N PRO A 338 -13.68 -13.92 4.89
CA PRO A 338 -14.20 -15.26 5.19
C PRO A 338 -15.08 -15.77 4.04
N PHE A 339 -14.89 -17.03 3.66
CA PHE A 339 -15.68 -17.65 2.58
C PHE A 339 -17.19 -17.68 2.92
N GLU A 340 -17.53 -17.78 4.20
CA GLU A 340 -18.89 -17.70 4.70
C GLU A 340 -19.57 -16.37 4.35
N ASP A 341 -18.82 -15.26 4.31
CA ASP A 341 -19.38 -13.97 3.93
C ASP A 341 -19.76 -13.98 2.45
N GLU A 342 -18.91 -14.53 1.57
CA GLU A 342 -19.23 -14.71 0.14
C GLU A 342 -20.48 -15.59 -0.03
N LEU A 343 -20.58 -16.70 0.68
CA LEU A 343 -21.76 -17.57 0.65
C LEU A 343 -23.02 -16.87 1.16
N MET A 344 -22.93 -16.15 2.27
CA MET A 344 -24.04 -15.37 2.83
C MET A 344 -24.52 -14.32 1.83
N HIS A 345 -23.61 -13.66 1.12
CA HIS A 345 -23.96 -12.69 0.10
C HIS A 345 -24.61 -13.33 -1.14
N GLN A 346 -24.09 -14.46 -1.62
CA GLN A 346 -24.70 -15.23 -2.70
C GLN A 346 -26.13 -15.67 -2.35
N GLN A 347 -26.37 -16.00 -1.08
CA GLN A 347 -27.68 -16.40 -0.55
C GLN A 347 -28.61 -15.20 -0.27
N ALA A 348 -28.08 -14.01 0.00
CA ALA A 348 -28.84 -12.82 0.42
C ALA A 348 -29.54 -12.05 -0.71
N GLY A 349 -29.27 -12.29 -2.00
CA GLY A 349 -30.00 -11.55 -3.05
C GLY A 349 -29.72 -11.91 -4.51
N PHE A 350 -30.76 -12.44 -5.19
CA PHE A 350 -31.07 -12.33 -6.63
C PHE A 350 -30.23 -13.08 -7.69
N LEU A 351 -29.19 -13.82 -7.34
CA LEU A 351 -28.39 -14.56 -8.33
C LEU A 351 -28.89 -15.99 -8.56
N PRO A 352 -28.81 -16.52 -9.79
CA PRO A 352 -29.07 -17.94 -10.06
C PRO A 352 -28.11 -18.82 -9.25
N LYS A 353 -28.63 -19.89 -8.61
CA LYS A 353 -27.81 -20.87 -7.86
C LYS A 353 -26.63 -21.46 -8.65
N THR A 354 -26.70 -21.43 -9.99
CA THR A 354 -25.63 -21.85 -10.88
C THR A 354 -24.37 -20.98 -10.79
N TRP A 355 -24.43 -19.84 -10.11
CA TRP A 355 -23.30 -18.92 -9.93
C TRP A 355 -22.71 -18.98 -8.53
N TYR A 356 -23.21 -19.89 -7.68
CA TYR A 356 -22.69 -20.06 -6.33
C TYR A 356 -21.36 -20.81 -6.38
N TYR A 357 -20.45 -20.41 -5.50
CA TYR A 357 -19.26 -21.20 -5.27
C TYR A 357 -19.64 -22.50 -4.56
N GLU A 358 -19.16 -23.62 -5.10
CA GLU A 358 -19.39 -24.94 -4.51
C GLU A 358 -18.37 -25.25 -3.41
N SER A 359 -17.22 -24.56 -3.41
CA SER A 359 -16.16 -24.71 -2.42
C SER A 359 -15.30 -23.45 -2.28
N GLN A 360 -14.62 -23.32 -1.13
CA GLN A 360 -13.60 -22.28 -0.90
C GLN A 360 -12.41 -22.40 -1.85
N GLU A 361 -12.08 -23.62 -2.29
CA GLU A 361 -11.03 -23.88 -3.28
C GLU A 361 -11.38 -23.21 -4.62
N GLN A 362 -12.61 -23.38 -5.10
CA GLN A 362 -13.09 -22.73 -6.32
C GLN A 362 -13.03 -21.20 -6.23
N TYR A 363 -13.42 -20.63 -5.08
CA TYR A 363 -13.32 -19.19 -4.83
C TYR A 363 -11.87 -18.69 -4.87
N SER A 364 -10.96 -19.42 -4.21
CA SER A 364 -9.53 -19.10 -4.15
C SER A 364 -8.89 -19.20 -5.54
N ASP A 365 -9.26 -20.20 -6.32
CA ASP A 365 -8.80 -20.38 -7.71
C ASP A 365 -9.26 -19.23 -8.62
N ASP A 366 -10.49 -18.74 -8.43
CA ASP A 366 -11.01 -17.59 -9.19
C ASP A 366 -10.29 -16.29 -8.80
N ILE A 367 -10.00 -16.06 -7.51
CA ILE A 367 -9.18 -14.90 -7.11
C ILE A 367 -7.77 -14.98 -7.71
N LYS A 368 -7.14 -16.16 -7.64
CA LYS A 368 -5.84 -16.37 -8.26
C LYS A 368 -5.90 -16.12 -9.77
N ARG A 369 -6.95 -16.57 -10.44
CA ARG A 369 -7.18 -16.35 -11.87
C ARG A 369 -7.34 -14.85 -12.18
N ILE A 370 -8.04 -14.08 -11.34
CA ILE A 370 -8.12 -12.63 -11.47
C ILE A 370 -6.73 -12.00 -11.41
N LYS A 371 -5.89 -12.40 -10.43
CA LYS A 371 -4.49 -11.92 -10.34
C LYS A 371 -3.68 -12.27 -11.59
N ASP A 372 -3.74 -13.53 -12.03
CA ASP A 372 -2.96 -14.04 -13.17
C ASP A 372 -3.33 -13.39 -14.52
N LEU A 373 -4.60 -12.99 -14.68
CA LEU A 373 -5.13 -12.39 -15.92
C LEU A 373 -4.94 -10.86 -15.99
N PHE A 374 -4.45 -10.21 -14.93
CA PHE A 374 -4.19 -8.77 -14.94
C PHE A 374 -3.03 -8.41 -15.87
N ARG A 375 -3.21 -7.36 -16.67
CA ARG A 375 -2.24 -6.83 -17.63
C ARG A 375 -2.30 -5.31 -17.68
N LEU A 376 -1.12 -4.71 -17.79
CA LEU A 376 -0.96 -3.33 -18.27
C LEU A 376 -0.44 -3.40 -19.70
N ASP A 377 -1.17 -2.84 -20.65
CA ASP A 377 -0.74 -2.71 -22.05
C ASP A 377 0.05 -1.41 -22.21
N ILE A 378 1.37 -1.51 -22.29
CA ILE A 378 2.29 -0.37 -22.21
C ILE A 378 2.50 0.25 -23.59
N ARG A 379 2.28 1.57 -23.69
CA ARG A 379 2.52 2.37 -24.89
C ARG A 379 3.54 3.46 -24.58
N GLU A 380 4.77 3.22 -25.03
CA GLU A 380 5.96 4.05 -24.75
C GLU A 380 6.70 4.50 -26.02
N ASP A 381 5.96 4.65 -27.12
CA ASP A 381 6.51 5.18 -28.37
C ASP A 381 6.94 6.66 -28.19
N PRO A 382 8.18 7.05 -28.54
CA PRO A 382 8.65 8.43 -28.42
C PRO A 382 7.80 9.48 -29.15
N SER A 383 7.01 9.07 -30.15
CA SER A 383 6.04 9.94 -30.85
C SER A 383 4.91 10.46 -29.94
N LEU A 384 4.74 9.84 -28.77
CA LEU A 384 3.77 10.24 -27.74
C LEU A 384 4.27 11.37 -26.84
N ASP A 385 5.55 11.77 -26.95
CA ASP A 385 6.13 12.80 -26.10
C ASP A 385 5.41 14.14 -26.26
N GLY A 386 5.03 14.74 -25.14
CA GLY A 386 4.31 16.01 -25.06
C GLY A 386 2.82 15.92 -25.37
N LEU A 387 2.25 14.74 -25.67
CA LEU A 387 0.82 14.59 -25.85
C LEU A 387 0.07 14.71 -24.51
N GLY A 388 -0.96 15.55 -24.49
CA GLY A 388 -1.87 15.71 -23.37
C GLY A 388 -3.09 14.78 -23.45
N VAL A 389 -4.00 14.96 -22.50
CA VAL A 389 -5.21 14.14 -22.37
C VAL A 389 -6.08 14.21 -23.63
N HIS A 390 -6.26 15.39 -24.21
CA HIS A 390 -7.09 15.57 -25.39
C HIS A 390 -6.48 14.93 -26.64
N GLU A 391 -5.16 15.03 -26.85
CA GLU A 391 -4.52 14.38 -28.00
C GLU A 391 -4.60 12.85 -27.91
N ILE A 392 -4.39 12.28 -26.71
CA ILE A 392 -4.52 10.84 -26.49
C ILE A 392 -5.98 10.38 -26.66
N ARG A 393 -6.97 11.17 -26.21
CA ARG A 393 -8.40 10.90 -26.48
C ARG A 393 -8.66 10.80 -27.98
N GLU A 394 -8.25 11.80 -28.75
CA GLU A 394 -8.45 11.83 -30.21
C GLU A 394 -7.79 10.64 -30.90
N MET A 395 -6.60 10.26 -30.45
CA MET A 395 -5.91 9.07 -30.94
C MET A 395 -6.72 7.80 -30.65
N CYS A 396 -7.21 7.62 -29.42
CA CYS A 396 -7.99 6.45 -29.02
C CYS A 396 -9.37 6.35 -29.70
N LEU A 397 -9.96 7.50 -30.06
CA LEU A 397 -11.20 7.57 -30.84
C LEU A 397 -10.99 7.11 -32.29
N ARG A 398 -9.84 7.45 -32.88
CA ARG A 398 -9.48 7.05 -34.25
C ARG A 398 -9.04 5.60 -34.32
N ASP A 399 -8.19 5.18 -33.39
CA ASP A 399 -7.67 3.83 -33.30
C ASP A 399 -7.81 3.32 -31.87
N ARG A 400 -8.67 2.30 -31.69
CA ARG A 400 -8.94 1.79 -30.34
C ARG A 400 -7.71 1.08 -29.79
N PRO A 401 -7.31 1.34 -28.54
CA PRO A 401 -6.07 0.80 -27.97
C PRO A 401 -6.02 -0.73 -27.97
N GLU A 402 -7.08 -1.41 -27.51
CA GLU A 402 -7.07 -2.87 -27.34
C GLU A 402 -8.02 -3.64 -28.27
N THR A 403 -7.52 -4.79 -28.70
CA THR A 403 -8.27 -5.80 -29.45
C THR A 403 -9.01 -6.79 -28.54
N GLN A 404 -8.55 -6.99 -27.29
CA GLN A 404 -9.19 -7.88 -26.33
C GLN A 404 -10.40 -7.21 -25.66
N GLN A 405 -11.56 -7.87 -25.73
CA GLN A 405 -12.84 -7.29 -25.30
C GLN A 405 -12.97 -7.05 -23.79
N ALA A 406 -12.08 -7.63 -22.99
CA ALA A 406 -12.12 -7.51 -21.53
C ALA A 406 -11.13 -6.45 -20.98
N MET A 407 -10.29 -5.82 -21.81
CA MET A 407 -9.44 -4.70 -21.39
C MET A 407 -10.25 -3.41 -21.24
N ALA A 408 -9.80 -2.50 -20.37
CA ALA A 408 -10.53 -1.27 -20.04
C ALA A 408 -10.82 -0.39 -21.26
N GLY A 409 -9.86 -0.21 -22.17
CA GLY A 409 -10.09 0.63 -23.34
C GLY A 409 -11.11 0.00 -24.28
N HIS A 410 -11.06 -1.30 -24.56
CA HIS A 410 -12.09 -1.92 -25.38
C HIS A 410 -13.48 -1.92 -24.72
N ARG A 411 -13.56 -2.30 -23.45
CA ARG A 411 -14.83 -2.56 -22.76
C ARG A 411 -15.50 -1.29 -22.26
N PHE A 412 -14.72 -0.44 -21.60
CA PHE A 412 -15.20 0.75 -20.90
C PHE A 412 -14.78 2.04 -21.59
N LYS A 413 -13.87 1.96 -22.56
CA LYS A 413 -13.28 3.12 -23.26
C LYS A 413 -12.45 3.99 -22.33
N PHE A 414 -11.67 3.34 -21.48
CA PHE A 414 -10.75 3.96 -20.52
C PHE A 414 -9.29 3.61 -20.82
N VAL A 415 -8.41 4.60 -20.68
CA VAL A 415 -6.95 4.46 -20.73
C VAL A 415 -6.32 5.20 -19.56
N LEU A 416 -5.05 4.90 -19.30
CA LEU A 416 -4.22 5.60 -18.33
C LEU A 416 -3.18 6.46 -19.07
N ILE A 417 -2.90 7.65 -18.55
CA ILE A 417 -1.88 8.56 -19.07
C ILE A 417 -0.89 8.91 -17.97
N VAL A 418 0.39 8.90 -18.34
CA VAL A 418 1.52 9.27 -17.51
C VAL A 418 2.31 10.34 -18.23
N ASP A 419 2.02 11.57 -17.84
CA ASP A 419 2.65 12.78 -18.34
C ASP A 419 3.65 13.35 -17.32
N LYS A 420 4.17 14.54 -17.61
CA LYS A 420 5.14 15.22 -16.74
C LYS A 420 4.61 15.43 -15.32
N ALA A 421 3.35 15.81 -15.16
CA ALA A 421 2.76 16.09 -13.85
C ALA A 421 2.67 14.82 -12.99
N VAL A 422 2.39 13.66 -13.61
CA VAL A 422 2.43 12.36 -12.93
C VAL A 422 3.85 12.03 -12.44
N PHE A 423 4.87 12.24 -13.28
CA PHE A 423 6.26 12.00 -12.90
C PHE A 423 6.72 12.89 -11.74
N GLU A 424 6.39 14.18 -11.77
CA GLU A 424 6.65 15.11 -10.67
C GLU A 424 5.91 14.70 -9.38
N ALA A 425 4.73 14.10 -9.49
CA ALA A 425 3.99 13.58 -8.33
C ALA A 425 4.72 12.39 -7.69
N ILE A 426 5.20 11.44 -8.49
CA ILE A 426 5.99 10.29 -8.00
C ILE A 426 7.26 10.77 -7.29
N GLU A 427 7.89 11.83 -7.81
CA GLU A 427 9.06 12.47 -7.21
C GLU A 427 8.80 13.01 -5.80
N ARG A 428 7.56 13.47 -5.53
CA ARG A 428 7.08 13.87 -4.20
C ARG A 428 6.58 12.69 -3.35
N GLY A 429 6.58 11.47 -3.89
CA GLY A 429 6.02 10.28 -3.24
C GLY A 429 4.50 10.16 -3.38
N GLU A 430 3.87 10.93 -4.26
CA GLU A 430 2.44 10.79 -4.62
C GLU A 430 2.30 9.79 -5.76
N PHE A 431 1.74 8.61 -5.48
CA PHE A 431 1.54 7.57 -6.47
C PHE A 431 0.17 7.70 -7.13
N VAL A 432 0.11 8.51 -8.19
CA VAL A 432 -1.12 8.76 -8.96
C VAL A 432 -0.90 8.53 -10.45
N VAL A 433 -1.99 8.36 -11.19
CA VAL A 433 -2.02 8.25 -12.65
C VAL A 433 -3.25 8.99 -13.18
N LYS A 434 -3.23 9.49 -14.42
CA LYS A 434 -4.44 10.07 -15.03
C LYS A 434 -5.28 8.97 -15.64
N ALA A 435 -6.48 8.75 -15.13
CA ALA A 435 -7.47 7.90 -15.77
C ALA A 435 -8.31 8.73 -16.72
N VAL A 436 -8.50 8.23 -17.95
CA VAL A 436 -9.08 8.98 -19.05
C VAL A 436 -10.10 8.09 -19.74
N SER A 437 -11.39 8.43 -19.65
CA SER A 437 -12.35 7.97 -20.65
C SER A 437 -11.96 8.62 -21.98
N TYR A 438 -12.03 7.94 -23.11
CA TYR A 438 -11.82 8.61 -24.41
C TYR A 438 -13.12 8.85 -25.17
N ASP A 439 -14.27 8.56 -24.56
CA ASP A 439 -15.59 8.70 -25.17
C ASP A 439 -16.53 9.63 -24.40
N TRP A 440 -16.00 10.48 -23.52
CA TRP A 440 -16.80 11.48 -22.83
C TRP A 440 -17.45 12.45 -23.83
N GLU A 441 -18.59 13.01 -23.44
CA GLU A 441 -19.32 14.00 -24.22
C GLU A 441 -18.98 15.40 -23.68
N ASP A 442 -18.62 16.33 -24.57
CA ASP A 442 -18.30 17.70 -24.16
C ASP A 442 -19.57 18.43 -23.68
N GLY A 443 -19.45 19.26 -22.63
CA GLY A 443 -20.54 20.13 -22.15
C GLY A 443 -21.42 19.55 -21.03
N TRP A 444 -21.07 18.40 -20.45
CA TRP A 444 -21.58 17.93 -19.16
C TRP A 444 -20.56 18.26 -18.07
N ASN A 445 -20.95 18.33 -16.78
CA ASN A 445 -20.04 18.60 -15.64
C ASN A 445 -19.01 17.48 -15.38
N ASN A 446 -18.42 16.93 -16.44
CA ASN A 446 -17.44 15.86 -16.47
C ASN A 446 -16.43 16.18 -17.59
N TRP A 447 -15.15 16.27 -17.24
CA TRP A 447 -14.06 16.44 -18.23
C TRP A 447 -13.56 15.10 -18.78
N GLY A 448 -14.13 13.99 -18.31
CA GLY A 448 -13.83 12.64 -18.77
C GLY A 448 -12.47 12.11 -18.36
N TRP A 449 -11.71 12.85 -17.55
CA TRP A 449 -10.49 12.39 -16.93
C TRP A 449 -10.34 12.89 -15.49
N MET A 450 -9.50 12.21 -14.71
CA MET A 450 -9.13 12.60 -13.36
C MET A 450 -7.80 11.94 -12.96
N ARG A 451 -7.05 12.57 -12.05
CA ARG A 451 -5.93 11.90 -11.37
C ARG A 451 -6.51 10.88 -10.38
N ILE A 452 -6.09 9.63 -10.46
CA ILE A 452 -6.48 8.57 -9.54
C ILE A 452 -5.25 8.02 -8.83
N PRO A 453 -5.35 7.62 -7.56
CA PRO A 453 -4.26 6.92 -6.91
C PRO A 453 -4.04 5.54 -7.56
N THR A 454 -2.81 5.06 -7.54
CA THR A 454 -2.46 3.79 -8.19
C THR A 454 -3.04 2.57 -7.48
N GLY A 455 -3.42 2.65 -6.19
CA GLY A 455 -4.20 1.61 -5.52
C GLY A 455 -5.66 1.55 -5.95
N TYR A 456 -6.21 2.63 -6.49
CA TYR A 456 -7.62 2.70 -6.85
C TYR A 456 -7.97 2.03 -8.18
N LEU A 457 -7.02 1.37 -8.87
CA LEU A 457 -7.30 0.72 -10.15
C LEU A 457 -8.42 -0.33 -10.06
N LEU A 458 -8.41 -1.17 -9.02
CA LEU A 458 -9.45 -2.17 -8.84
C LEU A 458 -10.81 -1.53 -8.49
N ALA A 459 -10.80 -0.48 -7.66
CA ALA A 459 -12.01 0.28 -7.34
C ALA A 459 -12.59 0.97 -8.59
N LEU A 460 -11.75 1.55 -9.44
CA LEU A 460 -12.15 2.10 -10.73
C LEU A 460 -12.76 1.00 -11.61
N TRP A 461 -12.13 -0.16 -11.70
CA TRP A 461 -12.65 -1.30 -12.45
C TRP A 461 -14.07 -1.69 -12.01
N HIS A 462 -14.29 -1.82 -10.70
CA HIS A 462 -15.58 -2.14 -10.12
C HIS A 462 -16.63 -1.07 -10.43
N SER A 463 -16.25 0.21 -10.32
CA SER A 463 -17.13 1.32 -10.68
C SER A 463 -17.57 1.25 -12.14
N LEU A 464 -16.62 0.95 -13.05
CA LEU A 464 -16.91 0.83 -14.49
C LEU A 464 -17.84 -0.34 -14.79
N MET A 465 -17.65 -1.48 -14.13
CA MET A 465 -18.51 -2.66 -14.31
C MET A 465 -19.97 -2.43 -13.92
N ARG A 466 -20.24 -1.49 -13.02
CA ARG A 466 -21.59 -1.14 -12.55
C ARG A 466 -22.35 -0.19 -13.47
N ARG A 467 -21.66 0.46 -14.43
CA ARG A 467 -22.29 1.45 -15.31
C ARG A 467 -22.77 0.81 -16.61
N ASP A 468 -23.96 1.21 -17.05
CA ASP A 468 -24.49 0.85 -18.36
C ASP A 468 -24.11 1.90 -19.41
N GLY A 469 -22.94 1.73 -20.02
CA GLY A 469 -22.52 2.43 -21.24
C GLY A 469 -22.11 3.90 -21.09
N LYS A 470 -22.41 4.56 -19.97
CA LYS A 470 -21.94 5.93 -19.64
C LYS A 470 -20.76 5.88 -18.66
N TYR A 471 -19.66 5.25 -19.08
CA TYR A 471 -18.53 4.98 -18.21
C TYR A 471 -17.80 6.26 -17.76
N HIS A 472 -17.75 7.30 -18.60
CA HIS A 472 -17.11 8.58 -18.28
C HIS A 472 -17.68 9.26 -17.03
N THR A 473 -18.92 8.95 -16.62
CA THR A 473 -19.54 9.55 -15.42
C THR A 473 -18.95 9.02 -14.12
N VAL A 474 -18.10 7.99 -14.16
CA VAL A 474 -17.36 7.51 -12.98
C VAL A 474 -16.34 8.55 -12.50
N LEU A 475 -15.79 9.35 -13.42
CA LEU A 475 -14.83 10.40 -13.14
C LEU A 475 -15.49 11.79 -13.09
N SER A 476 -16.70 11.88 -12.53
CA SER A 476 -17.43 13.15 -12.51
C SER A 476 -16.76 14.18 -11.60
N PHE A 477 -16.65 15.42 -12.06
CA PHE A 477 -16.02 16.51 -11.33
C PHE A 477 -16.73 17.83 -11.57
N ASP A 478 -17.22 18.44 -10.50
CA ASP A 478 -17.92 19.72 -10.55
C ASP A 478 -16.92 20.87 -10.32
N GLY A 479 -16.39 21.41 -11.41
CA GLY A 479 -15.38 22.48 -11.40
C GLY A 479 -14.76 22.69 -12.79
N PRO A 480 -13.90 23.71 -12.97
CA PRO A 480 -13.16 23.90 -14.22
C PRO A 480 -12.14 22.77 -14.45
N GLU A 481 -11.81 22.47 -15.70
CA GLU A 481 -10.90 21.38 -16.06
C GLU A 481 -9.50 21.55 -15.47
N GLU A 482 -9.01 22.79 -15.39
CA GLU A 482 -7.70 23.12 -14.83
C GLU A 482 -7.53 22.66 -13.38
N ASP A 483 -8.62 22.57 -12.61
CA ASP A 483 -8.58 22.08 -11.23
C ASP A 483 -8.28 20.57 -11.18
N LEU A 484 -8.54 19.79 -12.23
CA LEU A 484 -8.26 18.35 -12.23
C LEU A 484 -6.77 18.00 -12.10
N GLU A 485 -5.87 18.95 -12.39
CA GLU A 485 -4.45 18.78 -12.11
C GLU A 485 -4.15 18.78 -10.61
N GLU A 486 -4.95 19.49 -9.83
CA GLU A 486 -4.79 19.56 -8.39
C GLU A 486 -5.59 18.47 -7.69
N TYR A 487 -6.73 18.04 -8.24
CA TYR A 487 -7.67 17.13 -7.58
C TYR A 487 -7.39 15.66 -7.85
N ILE A 488 -7.65 14.83 -6.84
CA ILE A 488 -7.47 13.38 -6.90
C ILE A 488 -8.81 12.69 -6.63
N TRP A 489 -9.09 11.64 -7.40
CA TRP A 489 -10.34 10.91 -7.32
C TRP A 489 -10.50 10.24 -5.94
N PRO A 490 -11.62 10.49 -5.23
CA PRO A 490 -11.87 9.90 -3.91
C PRO A 490 -12.28 8.43 -3.96
N GLY A 491 -12.45 7.85 -5.16
CA GLY A 491 -13.15 6.59 -5.36
C GLY A 491 -14.66 6.80 -5.51
N ALA A 492 -15.38 5.71 -5.75
CA ALA A 492 -16.84 5.73 -5.81
C ALA A 492 -17.46 5.21 -4.51
N TRP A 493 -18.49 5.89 -4.03
CA TRP A 493 -19.21 5.50 -2.81
C TRP A 493 -19.94 4.15 -2.95
N ASP A 494 -20.14 3.65 -4.17
CA ASP A 494 -20.82 2.39 -4.47
C ASP A 494 -19.86 1.23 -4.81
N THR A 495 -18.56 1.39 -4.54
CA THR A 495 -17.56 0.33 -4.69
C THR A 495 -17.05 -0.20 -3.38
N ASP A 496 -16.65 -1.48 -3.38
CA ASP A 496 -15.89 -2.06 -2.28
C ASP A 496 -14.63 -1.22 -2.05
N PRO A 497 -14.23 -1.03 -0.79
CA PRO A 497 -13.02 -0.29 -0.46
C PRO A 497 -11.79 -1.16 -0.77
N THR A 498 -11.66 -1.66 -1.98
CA THR A 498 -10.42 -2.36 -2.42
C THR A 498 -9.22 -1.41 -2.48
N SER A 499 -9.50 -0.09 -2.53
CA SER A 499 -8.51 0.97 -2.38
C SER A 499 -7.90 1.03 -1.00
N GLU A 500 -8.68 0.74 0.05
CA GLU A 500 -8.14 0.49 1.39
C GLU A 500 -7.05 -0.57 1.21
N CYS A 501 -7.34 -1.67 0.50
CA CYS A 501 -6.39 -2.76 0.34
C CYS A 501 -5.17 -2.58 -0.56
N SER A 502 -4.85 -1.36 -0.95
CA SER A 502 -3.88 -1.07 -2.00
C SER A 502 -3.23 0.30 -1.87
N GLU A 503 -3.91 1.23 -1.24
CA GLU A 503 -3.31 2.45 -0.75
C GLU A 503 -2.52 2.19 0.48
N ILE A 504 -1.47 3.00 0.61
CA ILE A 504 -0.67 2.92 1.78
C ILE A 504 -1.41 3.58 2.95
N ARG A 505 -2.03 4.76 2.87
CA ARG A 505 -2.60 5.51 4.03
C ARG A 505 -4.07 5.15 4.38
N GLU A 506 -4.58 5.39 5.60
CA GLU A 506 -6.02 5.29 5.95
C GLU A 506 -6.74 6.65 5.73
N CYS A 507 -7.94 6.67 5.12
CA CYS A 507 -8.75 7.88 4.79
C CYS A 507 -8.11 8.91 3.81
N ILE A 508 -8.88 9.94 3.39
CA ILE A 508 -8.54 11.01 2.41
C ILE A 508 -7.01 11.23 2.28
N HIS A 509 -6.42 10.61 1.26
CA HIS A 509 -4.99 10.28 1.17
C HIS A 509 -4.14 11.42 0.60
N TYR A 510 -4.78 12.40 -0.03
CA TYR A 510 -4.15 13.56 -0.63
C TYR A 510 -4.89 14.80 -0.19
N THR A 511 -4.18 15.89 0.11
CA THR A 511 -4.74 17.18 0.51
C THR A 511 -5.83 17.71 -0.44
N ASN A 512 -5.81 17.24 -1.70
CA ASN A 512 -6.75 17.62 -2.74
C ASN A 512 -7.75 16.50 -3.14
N GLN A 513 -7.80 15.40 -2.39
CA GLN A 513 -8.83 14.38 -2.56
C GLN A 513 -10.07 14.84 -1.78
N LYS A 514 -11.17 15.17 -2.46
CA LYS A 514 -12.39 15.68 -1.83
C LYS A 514 -13.60 14.89 -2.31
N TYR A 515 -14.43 14.42 -1.38
CA TYR A 515 -15.74 13.87 -1.72
C TYR A 515 -16.66 15.02 -2.17
N THR A 516 -17.14 14.96 -3.40
CA THR A 516 -18.17 15.90 -3.88
C THR A 516 -19.50 15.56 -3.20
N GLY A 517 -19.87 16.30 -2.15
CA GLY A 517 -21.23 16.21 -1.60
C GLY A 517 -21.44 16.46 -0.11
N ASN A 518 -20.67 17.32 0.58
CA ASN A 518 -20.97 17.70 1.98
C ASN A 518 -20.83 19.22 2.24
N ASP A 519 -21.22 20.05 1.27
CA ASP A 519 -21.57 21.45 1.53
C ASP A 519 -23.10 21.62 1.50
N THR A 520 -23.76 21.12 2.56
CA THR A 520 -25.03 21.67 3.09
C THR A 520 -25.16 21.40 4.57
#